data_AF-A0A2K0WIK6-F1
#
_entry.id   AF-A0A2K0WIK6-F1
#
_cell.length_a   1.000
_cell.length_b   1.000
_cell.length_c   1.000
_cell.angle_alpha   90.00
_cell.angle_beta   90.00
_cell.angle_gamma   90.00
#
_symmetry.space_group_name_H-M   'P 1'
#
loop_
_entity.id
_entity.type
_entity.pdbx_description
1 polymer ?
#
loop_
_entity_poly.entity_id
_entity_poly.type
_entity_poly.pdbx_seq_one_letter_code
_entity_poly.pdbx_strand_id
1 'polypeptide(L)'
;MDYTGGLSPEEIRRIDRIMDLEWMEFAEGWEWHALNYVNPLPPMMPYPSYCVSRRCGWCRFTIKPGDLITARASGGTETVAFESCDSFNDEKLHATFRRCTSDHESCATIGYHVECSEIASSFGLDKRAFVQVARYSYEPSVQEDERRREWILNHLHQIMSEKFTNLPPEILLMVSKHLVLHYAIASLSHVSRSRQCTIEPYKDVWATHLDLDGIEYIASLSNTPKLGSRLLWREFRSQEENFLFISEDHLGIRQIVNDPGAVTSEQGNLGWWRTLPITSKVLSFSDDGLKLRSFAAAPLNPTICWPYPMAPDALKNMAYHVTKDSSSSLGMTIEARMVALEFNEPEITGYSACWYKDQLVDIHTHNAEEPLAFYRQLDEMAKKKLAKEKPDDSTASSSPRWTYHPLNPGERVEQVWLRTKKETDEKDTSEDERRPKTSGTATETAISV
;
A
#
# COMPACT_ATOMS: atom_id res chain seq x y z
N MET A 1 35.23 -12.65 -18.79
CA MET A 1 35.45 -11.25 -18.38
C MET A 1 34.18 -10.82 -17.70
N ASP A 2 34.16 -11.02 -16.39
CA ASP A 2 32.97 -10.89 -15.54
C ASP A 2 32.84 -9.44 -15.09
N TYR A 3 31.72 -8.81 -15.43
CA TYR A 3 31.27 -7.54 -14.85
C TYR A 3 30.03 -7.81 -14.02
N THR A 4 30.21 -8.23 -12.77
CA THR A 4 29.17 -8.23 -11.74
C THR A 4 29.14 -6.84 -11.10
N GLY A 5 28.27 -5.97 -11.60
CA GLY A 5 27.98 -4.66 -11.00
C GLY A 5 27.09 -4.82 -9.76
N GLY A 6 27.67 -5.22 -8.64
CA GLY A 6 27.06 -5.08 -7.32
C GLY A 6 28.03 -4.29 -6.46
N LEU A 7 27.52 -3.31 -5.71
CA LEU A 7 28.36 -2.50 -4.82
C LEU A 7 29.07 -3.43 -3.82
N SER A 8 30.38 -3.26 -3.69
CA SER A 8 31.21 -4.07 -2.79
C SER A 8 30.78 -3.84 -1.33
N PRO A 9 31.03 -4.80 -0.42
CA PRO A 9 30.86 -4.60 1.02
C PRO A 9 31.70 -3.44 1.59
N GLU A 10 32.74 -2.99 0.90
CA GLU A 10 33.46 -1.75 1.24
C GLU A 10 32.71 -0.49 0.77
N GLU A 11 32.01 -0.55 -0.37
CA GLU A 11 31.22 0.57 -0.90
C GLU A 11 29.95 0.80 -0.06
N ILE A 12 29.30 -0.26 0.42
CA ILE A 12 28.18 -0.16 1.39
C ILE A 12 28.68 0.46 2.70
N ARG A 13 29.83 0.01 3.22
CA ARG A 13 30.48 0.61 4.40
C ARG A 13 31.02 2.02 4.18
N ARG A 14 31.14 2.46 2.93
CA ARG A 14 31.53 3.82 2.56
C ARG A 14 30.29 4.71 2.51
N ILE A 15 29.16 4.21 2.02
CA ILE A 15 27.86 4.91 2.03
C ILE A 15 27.36 5.07 3.47
N ASP A 16 27.42 4.03 4.31
CA ASP A 16 27.07 4.14 5.74
C ASP A 16 27.96 5.17 6.46
N ARG A 17 29.26 5.21 6.13
CA ARG A 17 30.18 6.23 6.67
C ARG A 17 29.92 7.64 6.14
N ILE A 18 29.45 7.78 4.89
CA ILE A 18 29.07 9.08 4.33
C ILE A 18 27.80 9.58 5.03
N MET A 19 26.84 8.70 5.33
CA MET A 19 25.65 9.05 6.12
C MET A 19 25.97 9.40 7.58
N ASP A 20 26.93 8.68 8.21
CA ASP A 20 27.43 9.03 9.54
C ASP A 20 28.20 10.36 9.56
N LEU A 21 28.91 10.69 8.46
CA LEU A 21 29.61 11.96 8.28
C LEU A 21 28.65 13.13 8.01
N GLU A 22 27.59 12.92 7.22
CA GLU A 22 26.51 13.90 7.06
C GLU A 22 25.79 14.16 8.40
N TRP A 23 25.67 13.14 9.25
CA TRP A 23 25.17 13.26 10.62
C TRP A 23 26.11 14.07 11.53
N MET A 24 27.44 13.88 11.40
CA MET A 24 28.43 14.65 12.15
C MET A 24 28.62 16.08 11.64
N GLU A 25 28.60 16.33 10.34
CA GLU A 25 28.66 17.68 9.76
C GLU A 25 27.39 18.48 10.07
N PHE A 26 26.22 17.82 10.12
CA PHE A 26 25.01 18.45 10.65
C PHE A 26 25.23 18.83 12.12
N ALA A 27 25.71 17.90 12.97
CA ALA A 27 25.99 18.16 14.38
C ALA A 27 27.05 19.26 14.64
N GLU A 28 28.10 19.36 13.83
CA GLU A 28 29.11 20.43 13.92
C GLU A 28 28.56 21.79 13.43
N GLY A 29 27.71 21.80 12.41
CA GLY A 29 26.94 22.98 12.00
C GLY A 29 26.02 23.49 13.12
N TRP A 30 25.46 22.57 13.91
CA TRP A 30 24.68 22.87 15.12
C TRP A 30 25.53 23.48 16.24
N GLU A 31 26.75 22.98 16.49
CA GLU A 31 27.68 23.58 17.47
C GLU A 31 28.10 25.00 17.07
N TRP A 32 28.34 25.25 15.78
CA TRP A 32 28.67 26.59 15.26
C TRP A 32 27.51 27.58 15.40
N HIS A 33 26.26 27.12 15.23
CA HIS A 33 25.07 27.92 15.45
C HIS A 33 24.77 28.17 16.94
N ALA A 34 25.09 27.22 17.82
CA ALA A 34 24.88 27.32 19.27
C ALA A 34 25.88 28.25 19.97
N LEU A 35 27.12 28.36 19.48
CA LEU A 35 28.17 29.19 20.08
C LEU A 35 28.05 30.69 19.75
N ASN A 36 27.32 31.07 18.70
CA ASN A 36 27.26 32.45 18.21
C ASN A 36 26.05 33.27 18.68
N TYR A 37 25.08 32.67 19.40
CA TYR A 37 23.96 33.40 19.99
C TYR A 37 24.16 33.60 21.50
N VAL A 38 24.76 34.72 21.86
CA VAL A 38 24.88 35.20 23.25
C VAL A 38 23.59 35.93 23.64
N ASN A 39 22.57 35.18 24.11
CA ASN A 39 21.62 35.55 25.18
C ASN A 39 20.53 34.48 25.39
N PRO A 40 19.94 34.38 26.60
CA PRO A 40 19.81 33.11 27.30
C PRO A 40 18.51 32.36 27.00
N LEU A 41 18.63 31.03 27.07
CA LEU A 41 17.65 29.97 26.80
C LEU A 41 17.45 29.68 25.30
N PRO A 42 18.08 28.61 24.77
CA PRO A 42 17.66 28.09 23.47
C PRO A 42 16.18 27.73 23.57
N PRO A 43 15.34 28.05 22.57
CA PRO A 43 14.00 27.50 22.51
C PRO A 43 14.14 25.98 22.57
N MET A 44 13.42 25.33 23.49
CA MET A 44 13.36 23.86 23.54
C MET A 44 12.92 23.37 22.16
N MET A 45 13.88 22.95 21.35
CA MET A 45 13.55 22.37 20.07
C MET A 45 12.85 21.05 20.34
N PRO A 46 11.63 20.84 19.81
CA PRO A 46 10.98 19.56 19.95
C PRO A 46 11.86 18.49 19.31
N TYR A 47 12.07 17.38 20.01
CA TYR A 47 12.76 16.21 19.48
C TYR A 47 12.25 15.84 18.08
N PRO A 48 13.10 15.30 17.18
CA PRO A 48 12.65 14.78 15.90
C PRO A 48 11.49 13.81 16.10
N SER A 49 10.42 14.02 15.33
CA SER A 49 9.18 13.23 15.42
C SER A 49 9.14 12.18 14.32
N TYR A 50 9.21 10.91 14.70
CA TYR A 50 9.14 9.77 13.80
C TYR A 50 7.75 9.14 13.76
N CYS A 51 7.35 8.75 12.57
CA CYS A 51 6.10 8.05 12.32
C CYS A 51 6.31 6.53 12.46
N VAL A 52 5.54 5.89 13.35
CA VAL A 52 5.56 4.44 13.60
C VAL A 52 4.50 3.75 12.76
N SER A 53 4.90 2.65 12.09
CA SER A 53 3.99 1.84 11.28
C SER A 53 2.71 1.46 12.04
N ARG A 54 1.58 1.45 11.33
CA ARG A 54 0.28 1.07 11.90
C ARG A 54 0.21 -0.42 12.28
N ARG A 55 1.15 -1.21 11.76
CA ARG A 55 1.17 -2.66 11.85
C ARG A 55 2.47 -3.14 12.45
N CYS A 56 2.37 -4.25 13.16
CA CYS A 56 3.54 -4.95 13.68
C CYS A 56 4.36 -5.52 12.52
N GLY A 57 5.66 -5.27 12.50
CA GLY A 57 6.59 -5.81 11.49
C GLY A 57 6.76 -7.34 11.53
N TRP A 58 6.27 -8.01 12.59
CA TRP A 58 6.28 -9.47 12.72
C TRP A 58 4.95 -10.09 12.29
N CYS A 59 3.89 -9.87 13.07
CA CYS A 59 2.62 -10.54 12.86
C CYS A 59 1.73 -9.86 11.80
N ARG A 60 2.10 -8.65 11.34
CA ARG A 60 1.38 -7.81 10.39
C ARG A 60 -0.03 -7.34 10.80
N PHE A 61 -0.48 -7.67 12.02
CA PHE A 61 -1.73 -7.13 12.56
C PHE A 61 -1.58 -5.67 12.95
N THR A 62 -2.70 -4.94 12.91
CA THR A 62 -2.79 -3.56 13.37
C THR A 62 -2.39 -3.47 14.84
N ILE A 63 -1.48 -2.56 15.13
CA ILE A 63 -1.15 -2.19 16.51
C ILE A 63 -2.33 -1.40 17.05
N LYS A 64 -2.90 -1.77 18.19
CA LYS A 64 -4.02 -1.07 18.82
C LYS A 64 -3.51 -0.13 19.93
N PRO A 65 -4.26 0.94 20.25
CA PRO A 65 -3.97 1.74 21.44
C PRO A 65 -3.88 0.85 22.69
N GLY A 66 -2.85 1.03 23.50
CA GLY A 66 -2.56 0.21 24.68
C GLY A 66 -1.73 -1.05 24.42
N ASP A 67 -1.48 -1.42 23.16
CA ASP A 67 -0.57 -2.53 22.86
C ASP A 67 0.87 -2.17 23.28
N LEU A 68 1.57 -3.08 23.95
CA LEU A 68 2.98 -2.89 24.28
C LEU A 68 3.86 -3.16 23.06
N ILE A 69 4.61 -2.15 22.61
CA ILE A 69 5.41 -2.20 21.39
C ILE A 69 6.83 -1.65 21.58
N THR A 70 7.71 -2.01 20.65
CA THR A 70 8.97 -1.32 20.38
C THR A 70 8.92 -0.72 18.98
N ALA A 71 9.70 0.33 18.73
CA ALA A 71 9.79 0.97 17.42
C ALA A 71 11.24 0.95 16.94
N ARG A 72 11.47 0.46 15.72
CA ARG A 72 12.81 0.35 15.11
C ARG A 72 12.94 1.26 13.91
N ALA A 73 13.94 2.13 13.93
CA ALA A 73 14.31 2.99 12.81
C ALA A 73 15.12 2.21 11.76
N SER A 74 15.18 2.75 10.54
CA SER A 74 15.97 2.19 9.43
C SER A 74 17.46 1.99 9.75
N GLY A 75 18.06 2.88 10.56
CA GLY A 75 19.43 2.75 11.07
C GLY A 75 19.65 1.59 12.06
N GLY A 76 18.60 0.85 12.41
CA GLY A 76 18.67 -0.33 13.26
C GLY A 76 18.45 -0.07 14.75
N THR A 77 18.44 1.21 15.16
CA THR A 77 18.13 1.64 16.53
C THR A 77 16.69 1.33 16.90
N GLU A 78 16.48 0.83 18.12
CA GLU A 78 15.19 0.41 18.64
C GLU A 78 14.90 1.10 19.97
N THR A 79 13.66 1.56 20.15
CA THR A 79 13.20 2.19 21.38
C THR A 79 13.15 1.21 22.55
N VAL A 80 13.01 1.74 23.76
CA VAL A 80 12.46 0.96 24.87
C VAL A 80 11.01 0.53 24.56
N ALA A 81 10.51 -0.48 25.28
CA ALA A 81 9.11 -0.87 25.17
C ALA A 81 8.20 0.24 25.73
N PHE A 82 7.14 0.55 25.00
CA PHE A 82 6.15 1.55 25.40
C PHE A 82 4.75 1.13 24.96
N GLU A 83 3.72 1.62 25.66
CA GLU A 83 2.34 1.40 25.25
C GLU A 83 2.01 2.27 24.03
N SER A 84 1.42 1.67 23.01
CA SER A 84 1.01 2.39 21.80
C SER A 84 -0.02 3.46 22.16
N CYS A 85 0.39 4.71 22.02
CA CYS A 85 -0.42 5.90 22.23
C CYS A 85 -0.17 6.90 21.09
N ASP A 86 -0.76 8.09 21.18
CA ASP A 86 -0.64 9.12 20.12
C ASP A 86 0.81 9.58 19.93
N SER A 87 1.56 9.70 21.03
CA SER A 87 2.97 10.08 21.00
C SER A 87 3.73 9.54 22.21
N PHE A 88 4.92 9.02 21.97
CA PHE A 88 5.87 8.56 22.98
C PHE A 88 7.20 9.30 22.84
N ASN A 89 7.73 9.85 23.94
CA ASN A 89 9.05 10.50 23.94
C ASN A 89 10.08 9.50 24.48
N ASP A 90 11.03 9.11 23.63
CA ASP A 90 12.17 8.30 24.05
C ASP A 90 13.31 9.25 24.44
N GLU A 91 13.55 9.40 25.74
CA GLU A 91 14.62 10.25 26.27
C GLU A 91 16.01 9.74 25.86
N LYS A 92 16.18 8.43 25.68
CA LYS A 92 17.47 7.83 25.31
C LYS A 92 17.80 8.09 23.85
N LEU A 93 16.79 8.08 22.99
CA LEU A 93 16.95 8.38 21.57
C LEU A 93 16.75 9.86 21.23
N HIS A 94 16.40 10.68 22.23
CA HIS A 94 16.07 12.09 22.04
C HIS A 94 15.09 12.28 20.88
N ALA A 95 14.02 11.48 20.86
CA ALA A 95 13.10 11.36 19.72
C ALA A 95 11.66 11.18 20.18
N THR A 96 10.71 11.75 19.43
CA THR A 96 9.28 11.50 19.62
C THR A 96 8.80 10.47 18.59
N PHE A 97 8.10 9.43 19.02
CA PHE A 97 7.50 8.42 18.18
C PHE A 97 5.99 8.59 18.18
N ARG A 98 5.39 8.79 17.01
CA ARG A 98 3.95 8.97 16.85
C ARG A 98 3.36 7.87 16.02
N ARG A 99 2.18 7.42 16.40
CA ARG A 99 1.40 6.50 15.58
C ARG A 99 1.11 7.13 14.23
N CYS A 100 1.29 6.37 13.15
CA CYS A 100 0.98 6.84 11.81
C CYS A 100 -0.53 7.11 11.62
N THR A 101 -0.88 8.37 11.36
CA THR A 101 -2.25 8.84 11.08
C THR A 101 -2.51 9.10 9.59
N SER A 102 -1.47 9.23 8.79
CA SER A 102 -1.52 9.57 7.35
C SER A 102 -1.32 8.35 6.46
N ASP A 103 -1.78 8.42 5.23
CA ASP A 103 -1.75 7.30 4.27
C ASP A 103 -0.45 7.35 3.43
N HIS A 104 0.70 7.57 4.07
CA HIS A 104 1.99 7.50 3.37
C HIS A 104 2.50 6.06 3.29
N GLU A 105 3.09 5.73 2.15
CA GLU A 105 3.44 4.35 1.75
C GLU A 105 4.62 3.76 2.53
N SER A 106 5.35 4.58 3.29
CA SER A 106 6.44 4.09 4.14
C SER A 106 6.60 4.92 5.40
N CYS A 107 6.34 4.31 6.55
CA CYS A 107 6.78 4.86 7.82
C CYS A 107 8.30 4.67 7.95
N ALA A 108 9.01 5.70 8.38
CA ALA A 108 10.45 5.63 8.64
C ALA A 108 10.78 4.63 9.77
N THR A 109 9.80 4.34 10.64
CA THR A 109 9.96 3.48 11.81
C THR A 109 8.94 2.35 11.78
N ILE A 110 9.39 1.12 12.04
CA ILE A 110 8.54 -0.07 12.10
C ILE A 110 8.25 -0.39 13.57
N GLY A 111 6.98 -0.50 13.91
CA GLY A 111 6.52 -0.96 15.22
C GLY A 111 6.53 -2.50 15.32
N TYR A 112 6.82 -3.03 16.50
CA TYR A 112 6.77 -4.46 16.80
C TYR A 112 6.08 -4.67 18.15
N HIS A 113 5.09 -5.57 18.22
CA HIS A 113 4.61 -6.03 19.51
C HIS A 113 5.75 -6.71 20.28
N VAL A 114 5.84 -6.44 21.58
CA VAL A 114 6.85 -7.05 22.44
C VAL A 114 6.72 -8.58 22.42
N GLU A 115 5.51 -9.11 22.63
CA GLU A 115 5.21 -10.55 22.54
C GLU A 115 5.62 -11.14 21.18
N CYS A 116 5.35 -10.44 20.08
CA CYS A 116 5.75 -10.92 18.75
C CYS A 116 7.27 -10.97 18.58
N SER A 117 8.01 -10.06 19.20
CA SER A 117 9.48 -10.10 19.18
C SER A 117 10.03 -11.26 20.00
N GLU A 118 9.38 -11.61 21.11
CA GLU A 118 9.73 -12.81 21.90
C GLU A 118 9.47 -14.09 21.10
N ILE A 119 8.29 -14.21 20.46
CA ILE A 119 7.95 -15.32 19.58
C ILE A 119 8.96 -15.44 18.43
N ALA A 120 9.24 -14.35 17.73
CA ALA A 120 10.18 -14.36 16.61
C ALA A 120 11.61 -14.74 17.05
N SER A 121 12.02 -14.29 18.24
CA SER A 121 13.32 -14.67 18.84
C SER A 121 13.38 -16.17 19.14
N SER A 122 12.27 -16.78 19.59
CA SER A 122 12.19 -18.23 19.83
C SER A 122 12.36 -19.06 18.55
N PHE A 123 12.01 -18.50 17.39
CA PHE A 123 12.22 -19.10 16.07
C PHE A 123 13.58 -18.76 15.45
N GLY A 124 14.41 -17.94 16.11
CA GLY A 124 15.71 -17.50 15.59
C GLY A 124 15.60 -16.57 14.39
N LEU A 125 14.50 -15.81 14.26
CA LEU A 125 14.27 -14.95 13.10
C LEU A 125 15.02 -13.62 13.21
N ASP A 126 15.65 -13.21 12.12
CA ASP A 126 16.28 -11.90 12.00
C ASP A 126 15.28 -10.84 11.51
N LYS A 127 15.19 -9.73 12.25
CA LYS A 127 14.30 -8.60 11.93
C LYS A 127 14.58 -8.03 10.53
N ARG A 128 15.84 -7.94 10.08
CA ARG A 128 16.18 -7.29 8.80
C ARG A 128 15.70 -8.13 7.61
N ALA A 129 15.93 -9.44 7.67
CA ALA A 129 15.44 -10.36 6.65
C ALA A 129 13.91 -10.38 6.61
N PHE A 130 13.27 -10.39 7.78
CA PHE A 130 11.81 -10.52 7.89
C PHE A 130 11.05 -9.28 7.40
N VAL A 131 11.59 -8.08 7.63
CA VAL A 131 10.95 -6.81 7.23
C VAL A 131 10.63 -6.78 5.74
N GLN A 132 11.52 -7.31 4.88
CA GLN A 132 11.28 -7.29 3.43
C GLN A 132 10.07 -8.14 3.03
N VAL A 133 9.91 -9.29 3.68
CA VAL A 133 8.82 -10.24 3.41
C VAL A 133 7.48 -9.76 3.96
N ALA A 134 7.51 -9.12 5.13
CA ALA A 134 6.32 -8.63 5.82
C ALA A 134 5.86 -7.25 5.33
N ARG A 135 6.63 -6.59 4.46
CA ARG A 135 6.35 -5.24 3.99
C ARG A 135 5.08 -5.20 3.15
N TYR A 136 4.20 -4.24 3.42
CA TYR A 136 3.08 -3.94 2.55
C TYR A 136 3.47 -2.92 1.48
N SER A 137 3.04 -3.14 0.24
CA SER A 137 3.14 -2.14 -0.84
C SER A 137 2.16 -1.00 -0.64
N TYR A 138 1.01 -1.27 -0.02
CA TYR A 138 0.03 -0.28 0.42
C TYR A 138 -0.76 -0.81 1.61
N GLU A 139 -1.37 0.09 2.39
CA GLU A 139 -2.11 -0.29 3.59
C GLU A 139 -3.38 -1.11 3.23
N PRO A 140 -3.54 -2.34 3.75
CA PRO A 140 -4.75 -3.13 3.52
C PRO A 140 -5.97 -2.58 4.24
N SER A 141 -7.14 -3.02 3.80
CA SER A 141 -8.41 -2.70 4.45
C SER A 141 -8.56 -3.45 5.78
N VAL A 142 -9.43 -2.95 6.66
CA VAL A 142 -9.78 -3.65 7.91
C VAL A 142 -10.51 -4.97 7.64
N GLN A 143 -11.22 -5.09 6.51
CA GLN A 143 -11.87 -6.35 6.14
C GLN A 143 -10.82 -7.41 5.82
N GLU A 144 -9.71 -7.02 5.19
CA GLU A 144 -8.60 -7.92 4.93
C GLU A 144 -7.93 -8.39 6.23
N ASP A 145 -7.84 -7.52 7.25
CA ASP A 145 -7.34 -7.91 8.57
C ASP A 145 -8.22 -8.96 9.26
N GLU A 146 -9.54 -8.76 9.23
CA GLU A 146 -10.47 -9.69 9.84
C GLU A 146 -10.47 -11.01 9.07
N ARG A 147 -10.55 -10.96 7.74
CA ARG A 147 -10.43 -12.13 6.88
C ARG A 147 -9.17 -12.92 7.19
N ARG A 148 -8.02 -12.25 7.29
CA ARG A 148 -6.74 -12.90 7.60
C ARG A 148 -6.77 -13.57 8.96
N ARG A 149 -7.27 -12.87 9.97
CA ARG A 149 -7.33 -13.38 11.34
C ARG A 149 -8.27 -14.58 11.43
N GLU A 150 -9.45 -14.50 10.85
CA GLU A 150 -10.43 -15.58 10.78
C GLU A 150 -9.89 -16.78 10.02
N TRP A 151 -9.25 -16.55 8.87
CA TRP A 151 -8.64 -17.63 8.09
C TRP A 151 -7.57 -18.38 8.90
N ILE A 152 -6.64 -17.67 9.55
CA ILE A 152 -5.60 -18.29 10.38
C ILE A 152 -6.24 -19.08 11.53
N LEU A 153 -7.24 -18.50 12.21
CA LEU A 153 -7.92 -19.16 13.31
C LEU A 153 -8.63 -20.45 12.87
N ASN A 154 -9.37 -20.40 11.76
CA ASN A 154 -10.09 -21.53 11.21
C ASN A 154 -9.14 -22.62 10.72
N HIS A 155 -8.05 -22.23 10.04
CA HIS A 155 -7.03 -23.15 9.57
C HIS A 155 -6.35 -23.87 10.74
N LEU A 156 -5.95 -23.13 11.78
CA LEU A 156 -5.40 -23.71 13.01
C LEU A 156 -6.42 -24.63 13.68
N HIS A 157 -7.67 -24.21 13.82
CA HIS A 157 -8.72 -25.03 14.43
C HIS A 157 -8.94 -26.34 13.67
N GLN A 158 -8.93 -26.31 12.34
CA GLN A 158 -9.05 -27.51 11.51
C GLN A 158 -7.88 -28.47 11.75
N ILE A 159 -6.64 -27.99 11.62
CA ILE A 159 -5.43 -28.81 11.85
C ILE A 159 -5.42 -29.39 13.26
N MET A 160 -5.78 -28.58 14.26
CA MET A 160 -5.82 -29.00 15.65
C MET A 160 -6.91 -30.06 15.89
N SER A 161 -8.08 -29.91 15.28
CA SER A 161 -9.18 -30.88 15.39
C SER A 161 -8.84 -32.22 14.74
N GLU A 162 -8.13 -32.20 13.61
CA GLU A 162 -7.63 -33.41 12.95
C GLU A 162 -6.57 -34.13 13.80
N LYS A 163 -5.67 -33.38 14.46
CA LYS A 163 -4.58 -33.96 15.25
C LYS A 163 -4.98 -34.37 16.67
N PHE A 164 -5.89 -33.64 17.30
CA PHE A 164 -6.25 -33.80 18.72
C PHE A 164 -7.73 -34.15 18.88
N THR A 165 -8.11 -35.31 18.35
CA THR A 165 -9.50 -35.79 18.33
C THR A 165 -10.11 -36.04 19.72
N ASN A 166 -9.30 -36.15 20.77
CA ASN A 166 -9.73 -36.39 22.14
C ASN A 166 -10.06 -35.12 22.93
N LEU A 167 -9.79 -33.93 22.38
CA LEU A 167 -10.07 -32.66 23.05
C LEU A 167 -11.40 -32.06 22.57
N PRO A 168 -12.18 -31.44 23.47
CA PRO A 168 -13.38 -30.72 23.07
C PRO A 168 -13.06 -29.58 22.08
N PRO A 169 -13.95 -29.30 21.10
CA PRO A 169 -13.75 -28.22 20.12
C PRO A 169 -13.52 -26.85 20.77
N GLU A 170 -14.12 -26.58 21.92
CA GLU A 170 -13.98 -25.32 22.63
C GLU A 170 -12.55 -25.11 23.14
N ILE A 171 -11.91 -26.16 23.66
CA ILE A 171 -10.52 -26.12 24.11
C ILE A 171 -9.59 -25.93 22.93
N LEU A 172 -9.84 -26.64 21.83
CA LEU A 172 -9.07 -26.48 20.59
C LEU A 172 -9.19 -25.06 20.04
N LEU A 173 -10.38 -24.46 20.06
CA LEU A 173 -10.58 -23.08 19.65
C LEU A 173 -9.82 -22.09 20.55
N MET A 174 -9.83 -22.31 21.87
CA MET A 174 -9.03 -21.48 22.80
C MET A 174 -7.54 -21.56 22.48
N VAL A 175 -7.01 -22.77 22.30
CA VAL A 175 -5.59 -22.97 21.92
C VAL A 175 -5.29 -22.31 20.57
N SER A 176 -6.13 -22.50 19.55
CA SER A 176 -5.95 -21.87 18.24
C SER A 176 -5.92 -20.35 18.34
N LYS A 177 -6.74 -19.72 19.19
CA LYS A 177 -6.70 -18.26 19.42
C LYS A 177 -5.34 -17.79 19.95
N HIS A 178 -4.69 -18.56 20.83
CA HIS A 178 -3.34 -18.24 21.33
C HIS A 178 -2.24 -18.48 20.27
N LEU A 179 -2.48 -19.38 19.31
CA LEU A 179 -1.53 -19.71 18.26
C LEU A 179 -1.58 -18.79 17.04
N VAL A 180 -2.58 -17.89 16.93
CA VAL A 180 -2.72 -16.99 15.77
C VAL A 180 -1.44 -16.18 15.52
N LEU A 181 -0.86 -15.56 16.56
CA LEU A 181 0.37 -14.79 16.42
C LEU A 181 1.57 -15.67 16.05
N HIS A 182 1.67 -16.85 16.66
CA HIS A 182 2.72 -17.82 16.36
C HIS A 182 2.69 -18.24 14.89
N TYR A 183 1.51 -18.57 14.37
CA TYR A 183 1.30 -18.91 12.97
C TYR A 183 1.60 -17.72 12.04
N ALA A 184 1.11 -16.52 12.38
CA ALA A 184 1.33 -15.32 11.57
C ALA A 184 2.81 -14.97 11.39
N ILE A 185 3.65 -15.29 12.38
CA ILE A 185 5.11 -15.09 12.33
C ILE A 185 5.79 -16.27 11.64
N ALA A 186 5.43 -17.50 12.02
CA ALA A 186 6.06 -18.71 11.49
C ALA A 186 5.80 -18.92 9.99
N SER A 187 4.63 -18.53 9.48
CA SER A 187 4.29 -18.63 8.05
C SER A 187 5.24 -17.85 7.14
N LEU A 188 5.94 -16.85 7.67
CA LEU A 188 6.92 -16.05 6.96
C LEU A 188 8.37 -16.43 7.26
N SER A 189 8.61 -17.47 8.06
CA SER A 189 9.95 -17.83 8.54
C SER A 189 10.88 -18.44 7.48
N HIS A 190 10.33 -18.98 6.39
CA HIS A 190 11.09 -19.68 5.35
C HIS A 190 11.73 -18.74 4.30
N VAL A 191 12.23 -17.59 4.74
CA VAL A 191 12.80 -16.57 3.85
C VAL A 191 14.09 -17.11 3.21
N SER A 192 14.06 -17.34 1.90
CA SER A 192 15.28 -17.57 1.13
C SER A 192 15.95 -16.25 0.80
N ARG A 193 17.24 -16.27 0.44
CA ARG A 193 17.91 -15.06 -0.03
C ARG A 193 17.18 -14.54 -1.28
N SER A 194 16.69 -13.30 -1.21
CA SER A 194 16.02 -12.63 -2.33
C SER A 194 16.87 -12.70 -3.59
N ARG A 195 16.24 -13.03 -4.72
CA ARG A 195 16.89 -13.09 -6.02
C ARG A 195 16.14 -12.21 -7.02
N GLN A 196 16.89 -11.77 -8.03
CA GLN A 196 16.26 -11.24 -9.22
C GLN A 196 15.86 -12.43 -10.08
N CYS A 197 14.59 -12.48 -10.46
CA CYS A 197 14.06 -13.50 -11.36
C CYS A 197 13.97 -12.90 -12.76
N THR A 198 14.56 -13.55 -13.75
CA THR A 198 14.49 -13.11 -15.15
C THR A 198 13.80 -14.15 -16.01
N ILE A 199 13.02 -13.67 -16.99
CA ILE A 199 12.35 -14.50 -17.97
C ILE A 199 12.40 -13.89 -19.36
N GLU A 200 12.39 -14.74 -20.37
CA GLU A 200 12.12 -14.37 -21.75
C GLU A 200 10.61 -14.48 -22.00
N PRO A 201 9.87 -13.36 -22.10
CA PRO A 201 8.41 -13.39 -22.12
C PRO A 201 7.86 -14.04 -23.38
N TYR A 202 8.63 -14.04 -24.47
CA TYR A 202 8.22 -14.62 -25.75
C TYR A 202 8.27 -16.15 -25.79
N LYS A 203 8.81 -16.82 -24.77
CA LYS A 203 8.83 -18.29 -24.67
C LYS A 203 7.73 -18.77 -23.72
N ASP A 204 7.57 -20.09 -23.62
CA ASP A 204 6.78 -20.68 -22.54
C ASP A 204 7.29 -20.18 -21.18
N VAL A 205 6.36 -19.76 -20.31
CA VAL A 205 6.68 -19.30 -18.95
C VAL A 205 5.89 -20.11 -17.93
N TRP A 206 6.62 -20.62 -16.95
CA TRP A 206 6.14 -21.44 -15.86
C TRP A 206 6.31 -20.71 -14.54
N ALA A 207 5.38 -20.92 -13.61
CA ALA A 207 5.40 -20.31 -12.28
C ALA A 207 5.22 -21.34 -11.17
N THR A 208 6.00 -21.19 -10.10
CA THR A 208 5.71 -21.85 -8.83
C THR A 208 4.88 -20.93 -7.94
N HIS A 209 4.02 -21.51 -7.11
CA HIS A 209 3.12 -20.75 -6.26
C HIS A 209 3.36 -21.07 -4.78
N LEU A 210 3.03 -20.11 -3.93
CA LEU A 210 3.05 -20.22 -2.48
C LEU A 210 1.70 -19.78 -1.94
N ASP A 211 1.09 -20.59 -1.08
CA ASP A 211 -0.06 -20.14 -0.28
C ASP A 211 0.44 -19.43 0.97
N LEU A 212 -0.05 -18.21 1.18
CA LEU A 212 0.19 -17.43 2.38
C LEU A 212 -1.14 -16.90 2.90
N ASP A 213 -1.52 -17.34 4.08
CA ASP A 213 -2.77 -16.96 4.75
C ASP A 213 -4.02 -17.21 3.88
N GLY A 214 -4.02 -18.29 3.09
CA GLY A 214 -5.12 -18.65 2.19
C GLY A 214 -5.14 -17.88 0.87
N ILE A 215 -4.08 -17.15 0.58
CA ILE A 215 -3.90 -16.38 -0.64
C ILE A 215 -2.72 -16.95 -1.41
N GLU A 216 -2.95 -17.34 -2.66
CA GLU A 216 -1.90 -17.84 -3.54
C GLU A 216 -1.14 -16.69 -4.20
N TYR A 217 0.19 -16.75 -4.10
CA TYR A 217 1.14 -15.80 -4.70
C TYR A 217 2.09 -16.51 -5.66
N ILE A 218 2.60 -15.76 -6.65
CA ILE A 218 3.66 -16.27 -7.52
C ILE A 218 4.99 -16.23 -6.76
N ALA A 219 5.57 -17.40 -6.53
CA ALA A 219 6.84 -17.56 -5.82
C ALA A 219 8.04 -17.33 -6.73
N SER A 220 8.02 -17.89 -7.95
CA SER A 220 9.10 -17.74 -8.92
C SER A 220 8.63 -17.98 -10.34
N LEU A 221 9.35 -17.43 -11.33
CA LEU A 221 9.12 -17.66 -12.74
C LEU A 221 10.30 -18.39 -13.40
N SER A 222 10.04 -19.10 -14.50
CA SER A 222 11.06 -19.77 -15.29
C SER A 222 10.57 -20.03 -16.72
N ASN A 223 11.48 -20.02 -17.69
CA ASN A 223 11.18 -20.48 -19.05
C ASN A 223 11.18 -22.02 -19.21
N THR A 224 11.37 -22.76 -18.12
CA THR A 224 11.40 -24.23 -18.12
C THR A 224 10.52 -24.76 -16.98
N PRO A 225 9.81 -25.89 -17.18
CA PRO A 225 9.00 -26.48 -16.14
C PRO A 225 9.88 -26.95 -14.97
N LYS A 226 9.46 -26.62 -13.75
CA LYS A 226 10.04 -27.10 -12.49
C LYS A 226 9.03 -27.96 -11.75
N LEU A 227 9.48 -28.73 -10.77
CA LEU A 227 8.59 -29.51 -9.92
C LEU A 227 7.56 -28.57 -9.25
N GLY A 228 6.27 -28.89 -9.41
CA GLY A 228 5.17 -28.08 -8.87
C GLY A 228 4.89 -26.78 -9.61
N SER A 229 5.58 -26.48 -10.72
CA SER A 229 5.28 -25.28 -11.53
C SER A 229 4.06 -25.48 -12.42
N ARG A 230 3.29 -24.41 -12.63
CA ARG A 230 2.15 -24.33 -13.55
C ARG A 230 2.52 -23.45 -14.75
N LEU A 231 2.11 -23.85 -15.95
CA LEU A 231 2.29 -23.04 -17.15
C LEU A 231 1.40 -21.79 -17.05
N LEU A 232 1.99 -20.61 -17.19
CA LEU A 232 1.23 -19.35 -17.21
C LEU A 232 0.77 -19.02 -18.64
N TRP A 233 1.71 -19.02 -19.59
CA TRP A 233 1.40 -18.86 -21.01
C TRP A 233 2.41 -19.61 -21.88
N ARG A 234 1.99 -19.87 -23.11
CA ARG A 234 2.86 -20.42 -24.17
C ARG A 234 3.48 -19.30 -24.99
N GLU A 235 4.56 -19.64 -25.68
CA GLU A 235 5.18 -18.79 -26.70
C GLU A 235 4.13 -18.10 -27.58
N PHE A 236 4.32 -16.79 -27.76
CA PHE A 236 3.42 -15.95 -28.55
C PHE A 236 3.46 -16.39 -30.01
N ARG A 237 2.28 -16.62 -30.61
CA ARG A 237 2.17 -17.06 -32.00
C ARG A 237 2.18 -15.90 -33.01
N SER A 238 1.96 -14.67 -32.57
CA SER A 238 1.91 -13.46 -33.41
C SER A 238 3.01 -12.45 -33.03
N GLN A 239 3.38 -11.62 -34.01
CA GLN A 239 4.33 -10.50 -33.85
C GLN A 239 3.65 -9.16 -33.50
N GLU A 240 2.40 -9.20 -33.04
CA GLU A 240 1.70 -7.98 -32.60
C GLU A 240 2.28 -7.43 -31.29
N GLU A 241 1.90 -6.20 -30.93
CA GLU A 241 2.25 -5.63 -29.64
C GLU A 241 1.72 -6.53 -28.53
N ASN A 242 2.63 -7.21 -27.84
CA ASN A 242 2.27 -8.14 -26.79
C ASN A 242 2.33 -7.44 -25.43
N PHE A 243 1.31 -7.69 -24.62
CA PHE A 243 1.16 -7.13 -23.29
C PHE A 243 1.04 -8.26 -22.26
N LEU A 244 1.50 -7.99 -21.04
CA LEU A 244 1.22 -8.82 -19.88
C LEU A 244 0.30 -8.06 -18.93
N PHE A 245 -0.64 -8.78 -18.32
CA PHE A 245 -1.52 -8.25 -17.30
C PHE A 245 -1.14 -8.90 -15.99
N ILE A 246 -0.74 -8.07 -15.03
CA ILE A 246 -0.16 -8.50 -13.76
C ILE A 246 -1.13 -8.09 -12.66
N SER A 247 -1.68 -9.06 -11.93
CA SER A 247 -2.48 -8.82 -10.73
C SER A 247 -1.58 -8.88 -9.51
N GLU A 248 -1.72 -7.88 -8.64
CA GLU A 248 -0.99 -7.78 -7.39
C GLU A 248 -1.86 -7.19 -6.28
N ASP A 249 -1.51 -7.51 -5.04
CA ASP A 249 -2.12 -6.90 -3.88
C ASP A 249 -1.06 -6.21 -3.01
N HIS A 250 -1.46 -5.87 -1.79
CA HIS A 250 -0.61 -5.27 -0.77
C HIS A 250 0.64 -6.09 -0.41
N LEU A 251 0.70 -7.38 -0.73
CA LEU A 251 1.79 -8.31 -0.41
C LEU A 251 2.57 -8.80 -1.62
N GLY A 252 2.03 -8.77 -2.83
CA GLY A 252 2.83 -9.10 -4.01
C GLY A 252 2.01 -9.57 -5.20
N ILE A 253 2.72 -10.14 -6.15
CA ILE A 253 2.14 -10.57 -7.43
C ILE A 253 1.40 -11.88 -7.25
N ARG A 254 0.12 -11.88 -7.63
CA ARG A 254 -0.78 -13.02 -7.52
C ARG A 254 -0.96 -13.74 -8.84
N GLN A 255 -1.06 -13.00 -9.94
CA GLN A 255 -1.31 -13.57 -11.26
C GLN A 255 -0.59 -12.79 -12.36
N ILE A 256 -0.19 -13.49 -13.42
CA ILE A 256 0.32 -12.90 -14.65
C ILE A 256 -0.33 -13.64 -15.81
N VAL A 257 -1.01 -12.91 -16.69
CA VAL A 257 -1.65 -13.45 -17.89
C VAL A 257 -1.22 -12.66 -19.12
N ASN A 258 -1.28 -13.28 -20.29
CA ASN A 258 -1.02 -12.64 -21.59
C ASN A 258 -2.31 -12.33 -22.37
N ASP A 259 -3.45 -12.80 -21.89
CA ASP A 259 -4.78 -12.56 -22.46
C ASP A 259 -5.72 -12.13 -21.33
N PRO A 260 -6.27 -10.90 -21.37
CA PRO A 260 -7.18 -10.43 -20.34
C PRO A 260 -8.53 -11.18 -20.37
N GLY A 261 -8.94 -11.71 -21.54
CA GLY A 261 -10.17 -12.49 -21.68
C GLY A 261 -10.11 -13.89 -21.05
N ALA A 262 -8.91 -14.36 -20.72
CA ALA A 262 -8.71 -15.62 -19.99
C ALA A 262 -8.98 -15.50 -18.48
N VAL A 263 -9.13 -14.27 -17.97
CA VAL A 263 -9.36 -14.00 -16.54
C VAL A 263 -10.84 -14.13 -16.24
N THR A 264 -11.19 -15.08 -15.37
CA THR A 264 -12.57 -15.23 -14.88
C THR A 264 -12.98 -14.05 -13.99
N SER A 265 -14.27 -13.76 -13.86
CA SER A 265 -14.77 -12.65 -13.02
C SER A 265 -14.30 -12.76 -11.56
N GLU A 266 -14.17 -13.99 -11.03
CA GLU A 266 -13.63 -14.23 -9.68
C GLU A 266 -12.12 -13.90 -9.60
N GLN A 267 -11.36 -14.22 -10.65
CA GLN A 267 -9.94 -13.91 -10.75
C GLN A 267 -9.68 -12.42 -10.98
N GLY A 268 -10.56 -11.74 -11.71
CA GLY A 268 -10.51 -10.30 -11.92
C GLY A 268 -10.45 -9.52 -10.61
N ASN A 269 -11.20 -9.97 -9.60
CA ASN A 269 -11.26 -9.32 -8.29
C ASN A 269 -10.09 -9.66 -7.34
N LEU A 270 -9.08 -10.41 -7.78
CA LEU A 270 -7.97 -10.85 -6.92
C LEU A 270 -6.92 -9.77 -6.63
N GLY A 271 -7.14 -8.53 -7.01
CA GLY A 271 -6.23 -7.44 -6.66
C GLY A 271 -6.28 -6.31 -7.67
N TRP A 272 -5.17 -5.60 -7.75
CA TRP A 272 -4.95 -4.50 -8.67
C TRP A 272 -4.15 -4.98 -9.87
N TRP A 273 -4.69 -4.74 -11.06
CA TRP A 273 -4.14 -5.15 -12.34
C TRP A 273 -3.34 -4.05 -13.00
N ARG A 274 -2.15 -4.39 -13.49
CA ARG A 274 -1.30 -3.53 -14.30
C ARG A 274 -1.15 -4.12 -15.69
N THR A 275 -1.13 -3.24 -16.69
CA THR A 275 -0.84 -3.61 -18.09
C THR A 275 0.60 -3.24 -18.40
N LEU A 276 1.42 -4.25 -18.72
CA LEU A 276 2.84 -4.12 -18.99
C LEU A 276 3.12 -4.40 -20.48
N PRO A 277 3.53 -3.38 -21.28
CA PRO A 277 4.01 -3.63 -22.64
C PRO A 277 5.31 -4.43 -22.62
N ILE A 278 5.41 -5.45 -23.46
CA ILE A 278 6.63 -6.25 -23.60
C ILE A 278 7.59 -5.52 -24.53
N THR A 279 8.45 -4.68 -23.95
CA THR A 279 9.44 -3.86 -24.69
C THR A 279 10.84 -4.47 -24.73
N SER A 280 11.10 -5.50 -23.92
CA SER A 280 12.40 -6.14 -23.78
C SER A 280 12.32 -7.64 -24.04
N LYS A 281 13.42 -8.20 -24.54
CA LYS A 281 13.59 -9.67 -24.69
C LYS A 281 13.66 -10.39 -23.36
N VAL A 282 14.03 -9.67 -22.29
CA VAL A 282 14.13 -10.21 -20.94
C VAL A 282 13.40 -9.27 -19.99
N LEU A 283 12.46 -9.82 -19.23
CA LEU A 283 11.80 -9.13 -18.13
C LEU A 283 12.45 -9.53 -16.82
N SER A 284 12.59 -8.57 -15.91
CA SER A 284 13.17 -8.78 -14.57
C SER A 284 12.13 -8.53 -13.50
N PHE A 285 12.01 -9.47 -12.58
CA PHE A 285 11.15 -9.45 -11.41
C PHE A 285 12.02 -9.46 -10.14
N SER A 286 11.56 -8.77 -9.11
CA SER A 286 12.16 -8.81 -7.78
C SER A 286 11.29 -9.66 -6.85
N ASP A 287 11.93 -10.49 -6.04
CA ASP A 287 11.27 -11.30 -5.00
C ASP A 287 11.71 -10.87 -3.60
N ASP A 288 10.90 -11.18 -2.59
CA ASP A 288 11.23 -10.97 -1.18
C ASP A 288 11.89 -12.21 -0.53
N GLY A 289 12.20 -13.24 -1.30
CA GLY A 289 12.65 -14.54 -0.80
C GLY A 289 11.54 -15.57 -0.56
N LEU A 290 10.26 -15.17 -0.67
CA LEU A 290 9.10 -16.07 -0.67
C LEU A 290 8.25 -15.92 -1.94
N LYS A 291 8.03 -14.68 -2.37
CA LYS A 291 7.13 -14.32 -3.47
C LYS A 291 7.63 -13.14 -4.27
N LEU A 292 7.16 -13.04 -5.51
CA LEU A 292 7.43 -11.91 -6.38
C LEU A 292 6.71 -10.66 -5.87
N ARG A 293 7.45 -9.55 -5.83
CA ARG A 293 7.00 -8.26 -5.27
C ARG A 293 6.84 -7.17 -6.31
N SER A 294 7.75 -7.10 -7.28
CA SER A 294 7.71 -6.07 -8.31
C SER A 294 8.43 -6.53 -9.56
N PHE A 295 8.35 -5.72 -10.60
CA PHE A 295 9.01 -5.94 -11.88
C PHE A 295 9.65 -4.64 -12.35
N ALA A 296 10.76 -4.77 -13.07
CA ALA A 296 11.40 -3.65 -13.73
C ALA A 296 10.61 -3.30 -14.99
N ALA A 297 9.62 -2.42 -14.85
CA ALA A 297 8.98 -1.78 -15.99
C ALA A 297 9.81 -0.58 -16.45
N ALA A 298 9.79 -0.31 -17.76
CA ALA A 298 10.12 1.03 -18.23
C ALA A 298 9.16 2.01 -17.54
N PRO A 299 9.63 3.14 -16.98
CA PRO A 299 8.80 4.03 -16.17
C PRO A 299 7.68 4.65 -17.03
N LEU A 300 6.51 4.00 -17.01
CA LEU A 300 5.26 4.66 -17.34
C LEU A 300 4.88 5.43 -16.07
N ASN A 301 5.05 6.76 -16.13
CA ASN A 301 4.71 7.67 -15.04
C ASN A 301 3.40 8.40 -15.40
N PRO A 302 2.31 8.23 -14.62
CA PRO A 302 2.16 7.35 -13.45
C PRO A 302 2.01 5.87 -13.82
N THR A 303 2.32 4.98 -12.87
CA THR A 303 2.03 3.54 -13.02
C THR A 303 0.58 3.32 -12.59
N ILE A 304 -0.28 2.96 -13.54
CA ILE A 304 -1.73 2.86 -13.32
C ILE A 304 -2.13 1.41 -13.05
N CYS A 305 -2.97 1.24 -12.04
CA CYS A 305 -3.55 -0.04 -11.65
C CYS A 305 -5.07 0.02 -11.71
N TRP A 306 -5.69 -1.11 -12.04
CA TRP A 306 -7.13 -1.25 -12.27
C TRP A 306 -7.73 -2.40 -11.45
N PRO A 307 -9.04 -2.39 -11.13
CA PRO A 307 -9.68 -3.51 -10.42
C PRO A 307 -9.83 -4.78 -11.29
N TYR A 308 -9.60 -4.70 -12.59
CA TYR A 308 -9.65 -5.81 -13.55
C TYR A 308 -8.63 -5.59 -14.68
N PRO A 309 -8.23 -6.62 -15.44
CA PRO A 309 -7.21 -6.48 -16.48
C PRO A 309 -7.71 -5.58 -17.63
N MET A 310 -6.93 -4.55 -17.96
CA MET A 310 -7.32 -3.52 -18.93
C MET A 310 -6.48 -3.58 -20.21
N ALA A 311 -7.07 -4.02 -21.32
CA ALA A 311 -6.41 -4.03 -22.62
C ALA A 311 -6.04 -2.60 -23.08
N PRO A 312 -4.91 -2.41 -23.77
CA PRO A 312 -4.49 -1.10 -24.26
C PRO A 312 -5.53 -0.36 -25.11
N ASP A 313 -6.33 -1.09 -25.90
CA ASP A 313 -7.40 -0.50 -26.70
C ASP A 313 -8.52 0.10 -25.85
N ALA A 314 -8.84 -0.51 -24.70
CA ALA A 314 -9.80 0.04 -23.75
C ALA A 314 -9.28 1.34 -23.10
N LEU A 315 -7.95 1.44 -22.92
CA LEU A 315 -7.32 2.63 -22.32
C LEU A 315 -7.29 3.85 -23.27
N LYS A 316 -7.38 3.64 -24.59
CA LYS A 316 -7.31 4.74 -25.58
C LYS A 316 -8.46 5.74 -25.47
N ASN A 317 -9.62 5.30 -24.98
CA ASN A 317 -10.83 6.12 -24.88
C ASN A 317 -11.08 6.64 -23.45
N MET A 318 -10.11 6.54 -22.55
CA MET A 318 -10.27 6.94 -21.15
C MET A 318 -9.71 8.34 -20.87
N ALA A 319 -10.47 9.12 -20.10
CA ALA A 319 -9.99 10.35 -19.47
C ALA A 319 -9.54 10.06 -18.04
N TYR A 320 -8.33 10.53 -17.67
CA TYR A 320 -7.74 10.27 -16.36
C TYR A 320 -7.89 11.48 -15.44
N HIS A 321 -8.41 11.26 -14.24
CA HIS A 321 -8.58 12.30 -13.23
C HIS A 321 -8.13 11.82 -11.86
N VAL A 322 -7.34 12.64 -11.18
CA VAL A 322 -6.84 12.38 -9.83
C VAL A 322 -7.62 13.24 -8.86
N THR A 323 -8.28 12.61 -7.88
CA THR A 323 -9.12 13.30 -6.87
C THR A 323 -8.35 13.71 -5.62
N LYS A 324 -7.05 13.44 -5.53
CA LYS A 324 -6.18 13.80 -4.41
C LYS A 324 -4.96 14.57 -4.89
N ASP A 325 -4.68 15.71 -4.24
CA ASP A 325 -3.36 16.34 -4.35
C ASP A 325 -2.32 15.38 -3.78
N SER A 326 -1.35 14.98 -4.62
CA SER A 326 -0.18 14.25 -4.18
C SER A 326 0.69 15.21 -3.36
N SER A 327 0.53 15.20 -2.03
CA SER A 327 1.41 15.92 -1.11
C SER A 327 2.78 15.24 -0.98
N SER A 328 3.49 15.04 -2.09
CA SER A 328 4.87 14.59 -2.07
C SER A 328 5.72 15.47 -2.97
N SER A 329 6.35 16.46 -2.33
CA SER A 329 7.51 17.23 -2.81
C SER A 329 8.79 16.39 -2.92
N LEU A 330 8.67 15.07 -3.08
CA LEU A 330 9.78 14.14 -3.30
C LEU A 330 9.36 13.24 -4.46
N GLY A 331 10.05 13.39 -5.60
CA GLY A 331 9.75 12.74 -6.87
C GLY A 331 9.86 11.22 -6.85
N MET A 332 8.90 10.57 -6.20
CA MET A 332 8.68 9.12 -6.24
C MET A 332 7.48 8.83 -7.15
N THR A 333 7.63 7.80 -7.97
CA THR A 333 6.66 7.22 -8.90
C THR A 333 5.29 7.07 -8.25
N ILE A 334 4.31 7.88 -8.68
CA ILE A 334 2.92 7.77 -8.20
C ILE A 334 2.32 6.50 -8.80
N GLU A 335 2.11 5.47 -7.98
CA GLU A 335 1.25 4.34 -8.33
C GLU A 335 -0.21 4.76 -8.13
N ALA A 336 -0.96 4.87 -9.22
CA ALA A 336 -2.33 5.34 -9.20
C ALA A 336 -3.30 4.16 -9.34
N ARG A 337 -4.07 3.88 -8.29
CA ARG A 337 -5.15 2.88 -8.30
C ARG A 337 -6.43 3.55 -8.78
N MET A 338 -6.83 3.24 -10.00
CA MET A 338 -7.95 3.85 -10.71
C MET A 338 -9.17 2.93 -10.65
N VAL A 339 -10.35 3.52 -10.53
CA VAL A 339 -11.63 2.83 -10.72
C VAL A 339 -12.26 3.42 -11.98
N ALA A 340 -12.64 2.57 -12.92
CA ALA A 340 -13.31 3.02 -14.13
C ALA A 340 -14.75 3.41 -13.79
N LEU A 341 -15.19 4.55 -14.34
CA LEU A 341 -16.55 5.02 -14.23
C LEU A 341 -17.18 4.96 -15.62
N GLU A 342 -18.17 4.10 -15.77
CA GLU A 342 -18.90 3.93 -17.01
C GLU A 342 -20.08 4.90 -17.05
N PHE A 343 -20.34 5.44 -18.24
CA PHE A 343 -21.45 6.36 -18.46
C PHE A 343 -22.31 5.90 -19.63
N ASN A 344 -23.62 6.06 -19.49
CA ASN A 344 -24.62 5.85 -20.55
C ASN A 344 -24.72 4.43 -21.11
N GLU A 345 -24.12 3.44 -20.45
CA GLU A 345 -24.34 2.04 -20.79
C GLU A 345 -25.82 1.66 -20.59
N PRO A 346 -26.41 0.80 -21.45
CA PRO A 346 -27.84 0.50 -21.44
C PRO A 346 -28.38 -0.04 -20.11
N GLU A 347 -27.51 -0.63 -19.29
CA GLU A 347 -27.84 -1.25 -18.01
C GLU A 347 -27.80 -0.26 -16.84
N ILE A 348 -27.26 0.95 -17.06
CA ILE A 348 -27.09 1.96 -16.02
C ILE A 348 -28.42 2.66 -15.74
N THR A 349 -28.85 2.61 -14.49
CA THR A 349 -30.09 3.23 -14.00
C THR A 349 -29.87 4.56 -13.26
N GLY A 350 -28.62 4.89 -12.92
CA GLY A 350 -28.29 6.12 -12.21
C GLY A 350 -26.87 6.15 -11.67
N TYR A 351 -26.51 7.24 -11.01
CA TYR A 351 -25.20 7.45 -10.39
C TYR A 351 -25.36 7.93 -8.95
N SER A 352 -24.43 7.57 -8.07
CA SER A 352 -24.35 8.11 -6.72
C SER A 352 -23.02 8.79 -6.48
N ALA A 353 -23.05 10.01 -5.95
CA ALA A 353 -21.86 10.73 -5.52
C ALA A 353 -21.73 10.71 -3.99
N CYS A 354 -20.54 10.37 -3.49
CA CYS A 354 -20.21 10.41 -2.07
C CYS A 354 -19.46 11.70 -1.73
N TRP A 355 -19.99 12.46 -0.79
CA TRP A 355 -19.45 13.73 -0.34
C TRP A 355 -18.96 13.66 1.11
N TYR A 356 -17.78 14.20 1.39
CA TYR A 356 -17.26 14.40 2.73
C TYR A 356 -16.69 15.80 2.87
N LYS A 357 -17.19 16.59 3.84
CA LYS A 357 -16.78 18.00 4.04
C LYS A 357 -16.71 18.78 2.72
N ASP A 358 -17.74 18.59 1.89
CA ASP A 358 -17.92 19.19 0.56
C ASP A 358 -16.87 18.79 -0.49
N GLN A 359 -16.09 17.74 -0.23
CA GLN A 359 -15.21 17.10 -1.20
C GLN A 359 -15.87 15.84 -1.76
N LEU A 360 -15.78 15.67 -3.08
CA LEU A 360 -16.17 14.43 -3.74
C LEU A 360 -15.15 13.35 -3.37
N VAL A 361 -15.64 12.27 -2.75
CA VAL A 361 -14.81 11.14 -2.32
C VAL A 361 -14.90 10.00 -3.33
N ASP A 362 -16.08 9.78 -3.89
CA ASP A 362 -16.34 8.65 -4.77
C ASP A 362 -17.56 8.90 -5.66
N ILE A 363 -17.62 8.22 -6.81
CA ILE A 363 -18.79 8.13 -7.68
C ILE A 363 -19.05 6.66 -7.99
N HIS A 364 -20.28 6.23 -7.79
CA HIS A 364 -20.74 4.86 -8.04
C HIS A 364 -21.77 4.83 -9.17
N THR A 365 -21.64 3.90 -10.11
CA THR A 365 -22.61 3.64 -11.19
C THR A 365 -23.57 2.55 -10.76
N HIS A 366 -24.88 2.78 -10.91
CA HIS A 366 -25.92 1.83 -10.53
C HIS A 366 -26.49 1.08 -11.72
N ASN A 367 -26.67 -0.23 -11.54
CA ASN A 367 -27.42 -1.10 -12.45
C ASN A 367 -28.68 -1.65 -11.77
N ALA A 368 -29.68 -2.07 -12.57
CA ALA A 368 -31.02 -2.42 -12.08
C ALA A 368 -31.08 -3.55 -11.02
N GLU A 369 -30.07 -4.41 -10.94
CA GLU A 369 -30.03 -5.57 -10.04
C GLU A 369 -28.92 -5.48 -8.97
N GLU A 370 -28.33 -4.30 -8.76
CA GLU A 370 -27.17 -4.18 -7.89
C GLU A 370 -27.52 -4.16 -6.38
N PRO A 371 -26.81 -4.93 -5.53
CA PRO A 371 -27.00 -4.88 -4.08
C PRO A 371 -26.46 -3.58 -3.45
N LEU A 372 -27.27 -2.96 -2.59
CA LEU A 372 -26.96 -1.72 -1.85
C LEU A 372 -25.87 -1.86 -0.76
N ALA A 373 -25.12 -2.95 -0.74
CA ALA A 373 -24.10 -3.22 0.27
C ALA A 373 -22.91 -2.25 0.17
N PHE A 374 -22.64 -1.69 -1.01
CA PHE A 374 -21.51 -0.79 -1.25
C PHE A 374 -21.60 0.51 -0.42
N TYR A 375 -22.80 1.07 -0.22
CA TYR A 375 -23.02 2.25 0.62
C TYR A 375 -22.45 2.06 2.02
N ARG A 376 -22.66 0.88 2.62
CA ARG A 376 -22.17 0.55 3.96
C ARG A 376 -20.65 0.44 4.02
N GLN A 377 -20.00 -0.08 2.98
CA GLN A 377 -18.55 -0.24 2.96
C GLN A 377 -17.84 1.12 2.95
N LEU A 378 -18.35 2.05 2.14
CA LEU A 378 -17.81 3.39 2.03
C LEU A 378 -18.16 4.27 3.24
N ASP A 379 -19.34 4.07 3.85
CA ASP A 379 -19.67 4.68 5.13
C ASP A 379 -18.69 4.26 6.24
N GLU A 380 -18.33 2.98 6.29
CA GLU A 380 -17.32 2.48 7.24
C GLU A 380 -15.91 2.99 6.92
N MET A 381 -15.53 3.11 5.63
CA MET A 381 -14.27 3.76 5.25
C MET A 381 -14.22 5.24 5.65
N ALA A 382 -15.31 5.98 5.44
CA ALA A 382 -15.40 7.39 5.78
C ALA A 382 -15.46 7.61 7.30
N LYS A 383 -16.18 6.77 8.06
CA LYS A 383 -16.14 6.76 9.54
C LYS A 383 -14.73 6.50 10.07
N LYS A 384 -13.94 5.64 9.41
CA LYS A 384 -12.53 5.40 9.78
C LYS A 384 -11.62 6.57 9.43
N LYS A 385 -11.92 7.33 8.37
CA LYS A 385 -11.27 8.63 8.12
C LYS A 385 -11.69 9.66 9.19
N LEU A 386 -12.94 9.62 9.65
CA LEU A 386 -13.50 10.51 10.69
C LEU A 386 -12.82 10.31 12.05
N ALA A 387 -12.40 9.08 12.39
CA ALA A 387 -11.63 8.79 13.61
C ALA A 387 -10.21 9.41 13.63
N LYS A 388 -9.77 10.03 12.51
CA LYS A 388 -8.45 10.68 12.39
C LYS A 388 -8.45 12.16 12.78
N GLU A 389 -9.62 12.79 12.95
CA GLU A 389 -9.73 14.20 13.36
C GLU A 389 -10.22 14.26 14.81
N LYS A 390 -9.59 15.13 15.63
CA LYS A 390 -10.06 15.37 17.00
C LYS A 390 -11.56 15.73 16.98
N PRO A 391 -12.35 15.31 17.97
CA PRO A 391 -13.68 15.86 18.18
C PRO A 391 -13.49 17.32 18.58
N ASP A 392 -13.54 18.23 17.61
CA ASP A 392 -13.68 19.64 17.90
C ASP A 392 -15.14 19.90 18.24
N ASP A 393 -15.38 20.46 19.42
CA ASP A 393 -16.64 20.37 20.17
C ASP A 393 -17.77 21.27 19.62
N SER A 394 -17.82 21.51 18.31
CA SER A 394 -18.80 22.44 17.71
C SER A 394 -19.18 22.24 16.24
N THR A 395 -18.75 21.18 15.57
CA THR A 395 -19.30 20.85 14.24
C THR A 395 -19.86 19.44 14.22
N ALA A 396 -21.13 19.32 13.83
CA ALA A 396 -21.84 18.06 13.67
C ALA A 396 -20.94 17.03 12.98
N SER A 397 -20.83 15.84 13.57
CA SER A 397 -20.17 14.66 13.01
C SER A 397 -20.50 14.58 11.51
N SER A 398 -19.54 14.93 10.65
CA SER A 398 -19.78 15.02 9.21
C SER A 398 -19.66 13.61 8.64
N SER A 399 -20.70 12.80 8.82
CA SER A 399 -20.81 11.53 8.11
C SER A 399 -20.72 11.79 6.60
N PRO A 400 -20.15 10.85 5.83
CA PRO A 400 -20.28 10.91 4.38
C PRO A 400 -21.75 11.06 3.99
N ARG A 401 -22.00 11.84 2.95
CA ARG A 401 -23.34 12.06 2.40
C ARG A 401 -23.38 11.50 1.00
N TRP A 402 -24.34 10.62 0.75
CA TRP A 402 -24.58 10.08 -0.58
C TRP A 402 -25.71 10.85 -1.27
N THR A 403 -25.49 11.24 -2.52
CA THR A 403 -26.53 11.83 -3.38
C THR A 403 -26.75 10.92 -4.59
N TYR A 404 -27.95 10.37 -4.70
CA TYR A 404 -28.36 9.52 -5.82
C TYR A 404 -29.00 10.36 -6.93
N HIS A 405 -28.58 10.11 -8.16
CA HIS A 405 -28.99 10.77 -9.39
C HIS A 405 -29.50 9.71 -10.37
N PRO A 406 -30.82 9.42 -10.38
CA PRO A 406 -31.39 8.44 -11.30
C PRO A 406 -31.33 8.95 -12.74
N LEU A 407 -31.16 8.02 -13.69
CA LEU A 407 -31.32 8.30 -15.12
C LEU A 407 -32.72 7.84 -15.58
N ASN A 408 -33.47 8.74 -16.18
CA ASN A 408 -34.74 8.39 -16.82
C ASN A 408 -34.52 7.71 -18.18
N PRO A 409 -35.52 6.98 -18.72
CA PRO A 409 -35.42 6.44 -20.07
C PRO A 409 -35.12 7.53 -21.11
N GLY A 410 -34.00 7.38 -21.82
CA GLY A 410 -33.53 8.34 -22.83
C GLY A 410 -32.75 9.53 -22.28
N GLU A 411 -32.61 9.64 -20.96
CA GLU A 411 -31.68 10.58 -20.32
C GLU A 411 -30.26 10.04 -20.42
N ARG A 412 -29.30 10.92 -20.71
CA ARG A 412 -27.89 10.57 -20.82
C ARG A 412 -27.02 11.68 -20.26
N VAL A 413 -25.88 11.31 -19.71
CA VAL A 413 -24.82 12.23 -19.32
C VAL A 413 -24.09 12.66 -20.59
N GLU A 414 -24.19 13.93 -20.97
CA GLU A 414 -23.48 14.45 -22.14
C GLU A 414 -22.08 14.95 -21.79
N GLN A 415 -21.92 15.50 -20.60
CA GLN A 415 -20.69 16.15 -20.16
C GLN A 415 -20.45 15.99 -18.67
N VAL A 416 -19.19 15.79 -18.32
CA VAL A 416 -18.71 15.82 -16.93
C VAL A 416 -17.77 17.02 -16.78
N TRP A 417 -18.06 17.86 -15.80
CA TRP A 417 -17.31 19.08 -15.52
C TRP A 417 -16.52 18.91 -14.23
N LEU A 418 -15.21 19.09 -14.31
CA LEU A 418 -14.35 19.14 -13.12
C LEU A 418 -13.97 20.59 -12.83
N ARG A 419 -14.18 21.00 -11.58
CA ARG A 419 -13.77 22.32 -11.08
C ARG A 419 -12.60 22.15 -10.12
N THR A 420 -11.41 22.59 -10.54
CA THR A 420 -10.22 22.59 -9.70
C THR A 420 -10.01 23.96 -9.06
N LYS A 421 -9.65 23.98 -7.78
CA LYS A 421 -9.28 25.22 -7.10
C LYS A 421 -7.90 25.64 -7.61
N LYS A 422 -7.75 26.87 -8.09
CA LYS A 422 -6.46 27.41 -8.51
C LYS A 422 -5.57 27.49 -7.26
N GLU A 423 -4.42 26.81 -7.26
CA GLU A 423 -3.38 27.10 -6.28
C GLU A 423 -2.98 28.56 -6.46
N THR A 424 -3.13 29.36 -5.42
CA THR A 424 -2.53 30.69 -5.39
C THR A 424 -1.03 30.47 -5.31
N ASP A 425 -0.31 30.81 -6.37
CA ASP A 425 1.14 30.98 -6.33
C ASP A 425 1.47 31.91 -5.17
N GLU A 426 1.90 31.38 -4.02
CA GLU A 426 2.56 32.15 -2.97
C GLU A 426 3.98 32.48 -3.44
N LYS A 427 4.04 33.30 -4.48
CA LYS A 427 5.13 34.24 -4.70
C LYS A 427 4.47 35.59 -4.84
N ASP A 428 4.40 36.33 -3.75
CA ASP A 428 4.74 37.74 -3.86
C ASP A 428 5.36 38.29 -2.57
N THR A 429 6.62 38.64 -2.76
CA THR A 429 7.33 39.73 -2.13
C THR A 429 6.44 40.94 -1.82
N SER A 430 6.58 41.42 -0.58
CA SER A 430 6.52 42.81 -0.11
C SER A 430 5.40 43.76 -0.60
N GLU A 431 4.70 44.28 0.41
CA GLU A 431 4.07 45.62 0.52
C GLU A 431 2.72 45.89 -0.17
N ASP A 432 1.69 45.87 0.68
CA ASP A 432 0.69 46.92 0.93
C ASP A 432 0.04 47.61 -0.30
N GLU A 433 -1.20 47.21 -0.65
CA GLU A 433 -2.32 48.15 -0.72
C GLU A 433 -3.69 47.44 -0.85
N ARG A 434 -4.65 47.95 -0.10
CA ARG A 434 -6.06 47.52 0.00
C ARG A 434 -6.78 47.49 -1.36
N ARG A 435 -7.24 46.31 -1.80
CA ARG A 435 -8.40 46.14 -2.70
C ARG A 435 -9.25 44.90 -2.35
N PRO A 436 -10.56 44.90 -2.64
CA PRO A 436 -11.46 43.85 -2.20
C PRO A 436 -11.19 42.54 -2.93
N LYS A 437 -11.22 41.42 -2.20
CA LYS A 437 -11.13 40.04 -2.72
C LYS A 437 -12.22 39.79 -3.76
N THR A 438 -11.89 39.93 -5.04
CA THR A 438 -12.66 39.35 -6.14
C THR A 438 -12.31 37.87 -6.27
N SER A 439 -13.35 37.08 -6.55
CA SER A 439 -13.38 35.63 -6.65
C SER A 439 -12.18 35.04 -7.39
N GLY A 440 -11.46 34.12 -6.75
CA GLY A 440 -10.51 33.24 -7.44
C GLY A 440 -11.25 32.48 -8.54
N THR A 441 -10.85 32.71 -9.78
CA THR A 441 -11.38 32.03 -10.96
C THR A 441 -10.93 30.58 -10.93
N ALA A 442 -11.87 29.67 -10.65
CA ALA A 442 -11.65 28.23 -10.79
C ALA A 442 -11.48 27.89 -12.28
N THR A 443 -10.57 26.97 -12.59
CA THR A 443 -10.46 26.39 -13.93
C THR A 443 -11.49 25.28 -14.08
N GLU A 444 -12.28 25.33 -15.14
CA GLU A 444 -13.28 24.33 -15.48
C GLU A 444 -12.79 23.56 -16.71
N THR A 445 -12.76 22.23 -16.61
CA THR A 445 -12.47 21.35 -17.75
C THR A 445 -13.70 20.48 -18.01
N ALA A 446 -14.20 20.51 -19.24
CA ALA A 446 -15.33 19.69 -19.67
C ALA A 446 -14.81 18.46 -20.41
N ILE A 447 -15.37 17.30 -20.05
CA ILE A 447 -15.17 16.04 -20.76
C ILE A 447 -16.49 15.71 -21.44
N SER A 448 -16.49 15.56 -22.76
CA SER A 448 -17.65 15.05 -23.49
C SER A 448 -17.66 13.53 -23.38
N VAL A 449 -18.82 12.97 -23.05
CA VAL A 449 -19.02 11.55 -22.76
C VAL A 449 -19.57 10.81 -23.97
#